data_AF-A0A8J2IAG2-F1
#
_entry.id   AF-A0A8J2IAG2-F1
#
_cell.length_a   1.000
_cell.length_b   1.000
_cell.length_c   1.000
_cell.angle_alpha   90.00
_cell.angle_beta   90.00
_cell.angle_gamma   90.00
#
_symmetry.space_group_name_H-M   'P 1'
#
loop_
_entity.id
_entity.type
_entity.pdbx_description
1 polymer ?
#
loop_
_entity_poly.entity_id
_entity_poly.type
_entity_poly.pdbx_seq_one_letter_code
_entity_poly.pdbx_strand_id
1 'polypeptide(L)'
;MPRPTQHEVFHAIQDKAKRRQEEGTVLTQAVITKYLKDLYNPRLRGRLYFYDQDKNGLPIAKVPTYIVSGKHYCSVALENAFSAEDWQDQLKPPGFIGKVWPPKVIEDLIGNVDKTEDCVRECYVCNEVEDGFCRCGYSSWKDYWPEYWPTHLLLQRAGACGYGVFARKVIQDSTVVGEYTGRIIPVKTNGASGEDAYSTRISIGGCNTKQESQATATLDALHTGSILRFINHSCNPNARLHEFQCGMERRVIYVVAIRDITINEELTIDYGPKWLHSDCLCGSADCRNPPTGPEVLDLPMRDLSEDETTDVYEYESLVLDVSDSSEDDVKAVTDNSADVDSDTDVWDMGYRSSDPEYEDQSEYEEHSEDEEHKQKRRTC
;
A
#
# COMPACT_ATOMS: atom_id res chain seq x y z
N MET A 1 -34.25 -9.60 14.40
CA MET A 1 -33.11 -8.74 14.79
C MET A 1 -32.23 -8.53 13.57
N PRO A 2 -31.76 -7.31 13.27
CA PRO A 2 -30.73 -7.12 12.25
C PRO A 2 -29.44 -7.85 12.65
N ARG A 3 -28.62 -8.22 11.67
CA ARG A 3 -27.28 -8.78 11.94
C ARG A 3 -26.41 -7.72 12.65
N PRO A 4 -25.53 -8.14 13.58
CA PRO A 4 -24.66 -7.20 14.27
C PRO A 4 -23.65 -6.58 13.30
N THR A 5 -23.22 -5.37 13.64
CA THR A 5 -22.10 -4.65 13.02
C THR A 5 -20.77 -5.17 13.58
N GLN A 6 -19.69 -4.92 12.85
CA GLN A 6 -18.33 -5.24 13.34
C GLN A 6 -18.01 -4.56 14.67
N HIS A 7 -18.45 -3.31 14.85
CA HIS A 7 -18.22 -2.55 16.06
C HIS A 7 -18.91 -3.17 17.28
N GLU A 8 -20.17 -3.61 17.13
CA GLU A 8 -20.90 -4.33 18.18
C GLU A 8 -20.21 -5.66 18.54
N VAL A 9 -19.72 -6.41 17.54
CA VAL A 9 -18.98 -7.65 17.77
C VAL A 9 -17.66 -7.39 18.50
N PHE A 10 -16.92 -6.34 18.12
CA PHE A 10 -15.69 -5.92 18.78
C PHE A 10 -15.92 -5.65 20.28
N HIS A 11 -16.92 -4.83 20.63
CA HIS A 11 -17.24 -4.56 22.03
C HIS A 11 -17.67 -5.82 22.79
N ALA A 12 -18.47 -6.68 22.16
CA ALA A 12 -18.84 -7.96 22.77
C ALA A 12 -17.63 -8.89 23.00
N ILE A 13 -16.60 -8.82 22.16
CA ILE A 13 -15.33 -9.53 22.37
C ILE A 13 -14.56 -8.94 23.54
N GLN A 14 -14.43 -7.61 23.62
CA GLN A 14 -13.78 -6.91 24.76
C GLN A 14 -14.43 -7.31 26.09
N ASP A 15 -15.76 -7.26 26.17
CA ASP A 15 -16.50 -7.60 27.37
C ASP A 15 -16.30 -9.08 27.78
N LYS A 16 -16.27 -9.99 26.80
CA LYS A 16 -16.00 -11.42 27.05
C LYS A 16 -14.57 -11.66 27.51
N ALA A 17 -13.61 -10.97 26.91
CA ALA A 17 -12.19 -11.06 27.27
C ALA A 17 -11.97 -10.56 28.70
N LYS A 18 -12.53 -9.39 29.04
CA LYS A 18 -12.46 -8.79 30.38
C LYS A 18 -13.06 -9.71 31.44
N ARG A 19 -14.29 -10.21 31.24
CA ARG A 19 -14.92 -11.15 32.19
C ARG A 19 -14.07 -12.39 32.43
N ARG A 20 -13.51 -12.98 31.38
CA ARG A 20 -12.64 -14.17 31.51
C ARG A 20 -11.38 -13.86 32.32
N GLN A 21 -10.78 -12.70 32.10
CA GLN A 21 -9.62 -12.26 32.88
C GLN A 21 -9.98 -12.04 34.36
N GLU A 22 -11.12 -11.42 34.65
CA GLU A 22 -11.65 -11.24 36.01
C GLU A 22 -11.95 -12.59 36.71
N GLU A 23 -12.42 -13.58 35.95
CA GLU A 23 -12.63 -14.96 36.41
C GLU A 23 -11.32 -15.77 36.54
N GLY A 24 -10.15 -15.18 36.25
CA GLY A 24 -8.86 -15.86 36.26
C GLY A 24 -8.67 -16.88 35.13
N THR A 25 -9.52 -16.84 34.10
CA THR A 25 -9.47 -17.73 32.94
C THR A 25 -8.53 -17.17 31.87
N VAL A 26 -7.48 -17.93 31.54
CA VAL A 26 -6.54 -17.58 30.48
C VAL A 26 -7.22 -17.64 29.10
N LEU A 27 -7.04 -16.59 28.29
CA LEU A 27 -7.47 -16.57 26.90
C LEU A 27 -6.53 -17.41 26.05
N THR A 28 -6.97 -18.62 25.67
CA THR A 28 -6.20 -19.50 24.80
C THR A 28 -6.19 -19.00 23.37
N GLN A 29 -5.21 -19.44 22.59
CA GLN A 29 -5.09 -19.07 21.18
C GLN A 29 -6.31 -19.47 20.35
N ALA A 30 -6.93 -20.61 20.67
CA ALA A 30 -8.16 -21.07 20.03
C ALA A 30 -9.35 -20.12 20.29
N VAL A 31 -9.45 -19.58 21.51
CA VAL A 31 -10.49 -18.60 21.88
C VAL A 31 -10.27 -17.29 21.13
N ILE A 32 -9.02 -16.79 21.09
CA ILE A 32 -8.68 -15.55 20.37
C ILE A 32 -8.94 -15.71 18.87
N THR A 33 -8.54 -16.84 18.27
CA THR A 33 -8.86 -17.15 16.86
C THR A 33 -10.35 -17.12 16.59
N LYS A 34 -11.16 -17.67 17.50
CA LYS A 34 -12.62 -17.61 17.38
C LYS A 34 -13.13 -16.17 17.42
N TYR A 35 -12.61 -15.34 18.31
CA TYR A 35 -12.95 -13.91 18.36
C TYR A 35 -12.58 -13.19 17.06
N LEU A 36 -11.40 -13.43 16.49
CA LEU A 36 -11.03 -12.86 15.20
C LEU A 36 -11.95 -13.35 14.07
N LYS A 37 -12.26 -14.65 14.00
CA LYS A 37 -13.22 -15.19 13.02
C LYS A 37 -14.62 -14.56 13.16
N ASP A 38 -15.08 -14.33 14.39
CA ASP A 38 -16.35 -13.64 14.65
C ASP A 38 -16.28 -12.16 14.21
N LEU A 39 -15.17 -11.48 14.50
CA LEU A 39 -14.93 -10.06 14.19
C LEU A 39 -14.83 -9.78 12.69
N TYR A 40 -14.28 -10.71 11.92
CA TYR A 40 -14.08 -10.58 10.47
C TYR A 40 -15.06 -11.43 9.66
N ASN A 41 -16.21 -11.76 10.25
CA ASN A 41 -17.25 -12.51 9.57
C ASN A 41 -17.88 -11.66 8.44
N PRO A 42 -17.82 -12.10 7.15
CA PRO A 42 -18.34 -11.34 6.02
C PRO A 42 -19.86 -11.19 6.04
N ARG A 43 -20.56 -11.91 6.92
CA ARG A 43 -22.03 -11.81 7.09
C ARG A 43 -22.45 -10.65 7.98
N LEU A 44 -21.52 -9.96 8.65
CA LEU A 44 -21.82 -8.81 9.50
C LEU A 44 -22.37 -7.63 8.69
N ARG A 45 -23.09 -6.74 9.37
CA ARG A 45 -23.69 -5.57 8.74
C ARG A 45 -22.64 -4.47 8.55
N GLY A 46 -22.53 -3.96 7.32
CA GLY A 46 -21.64 -2.85 6.96
C GLY A 46 -20.26 -3.31 6.47
N ARG A 47 -19.36 -2.35 6.23
CA ARG A 47 -17.97 -2.64 5.87
C ARG A 47 -17.21 -3.17 7.09
N LEU A 48 -16.33 -4.12 6.84
CA LEU A 48 -15.35 -4.59 7.82
C LEU A 48 -14.10 -3.72 7.72
N TYR A 49 -13.42 -3.54 8.84
CA TYR A 49 -12.19 -2.78 8.98
C TYR A 49 -11.19 -3.55 9.83
N PHE A 50 -9.93 -3.15 9.74
CA PHE A 50 -8.85 -3.77 10.48
C PHE A 50 -8.78 -3.28 11.93
N TYR A 51 -8.37 -4.17 12.82
CA TYR A 51 -8.14 -3.92 14.24
C TYR A 51 -6.73 -4.34 14.59
N ASP A 52 -6.03 -3.44 15.29
CA ASP A 52 -4.76 -3.67 15.96
C ASP A 52 -4.93 -4.78 16.99
N GLN A 53 -3.88 -5.53 17.27
CA GLN A 53 -3.93 -6.69 18.13
C GLN A 53 -2.83 -6.63 19.19
N ASP A 54 -3.11 -7.16 20.37
CA ASP A 54 -2.06 -7.39 21.37
C ASP A 54 -1.12 -8.52 20.93
N LYS A 55 -0.05 -8.75 21.69
CA LYS A 55 0.93 -9.83 21.45
C LYS A 55 0.32 -11.24 21.33
N ASN A 56 -0.91 -11.45 21.80
CA ASN A 56 -1.61 -12.73 21.76
C ASN A 56 -2.63 -12.81 20.60
N GLY A 57 -2.92 -11.69 19.93
CA GLY A 57 -3.90 -11.57 18.85
C GLY A 57 -5.26 -11.05 19.28
N LEU A 58 -5.43 -10.60 20.53
CA LEU A 58 -6.70 -10.01 20.98
C LEU A 58 -6.85 -8.61 20.33
N PRO A 59 -7.96 -8.31 19.65
CA PRO A 59 -8.14 -7.01 19.01
C PRO A 59 -8.20 -5.90 20.07
N ILE A 60 -7.54 -4.76 19.83
CA ILE A 60 -7.43 -3.62 20.75
C ILE A 60 -8.19 -2.41 20.23
N ALA A 61 -7.90 -1.97 18.99
CA ALA A 61 -8.43 -0.73 18.45
C ALA A 61 -8.51 -0.80 16.92
N LYS A 62 -9.39 0.00 16.33
CA LYS A 62 -9.54 0.09 14.87
C LYS A 62 -8.32 0.77 14.26
N VAL A 63 -7.74 0.19 13.21
CA VAL A 63 -6.49 0.66 12.57
C VAL A 63 -6.74 1.85 11.65
N PRO A 64 -6.20 3.03 11.94
CA PRO A 64 -6.27 4.17 11.04
C PRO A 64 -5.20 4.10 9.93
N THR A 65 -5.49 4.73 8.81
CA THR A 65 -4.55 5.08 7.75
C THR A 65 -4.52 6.60 7.65
N TYR A 66 -3.35 7.19 7.82
CA TYR A 66 -3.18 8.64 7.74
C TYR A 66 -2.68 9.00 6.34
N ILE A 67 -3.43 9.85 5.65
CA ILE A 67 -3.05 10.44 4.36
C ILE A 67 -3.15 11.96 4.46
N VAL A 68 -2.75 12.67 3.41
CA VAL A 68 -2.76 14.15 3.36
C VAL A 68 -4.15 14.71 3.68
N SER A 69 -5.21 14.04 3.23
CA SER A 69 -6.61 14.43 3.50
C SER A 69 -7.13 14.05 4.89
N GLY A 70 -6.30 13.47 5.76
CA GLY A 70 -6.62 13.17 7.15
C GLY A 70 -6.66 11.68 7.48
N LYS A 71 -7.46 11.32 8.49
CA LYS A 71 -7.57 9.97 9.03
C LYS A 71 -8.64 9.17 8.28
N HIS A 72 -8.24 8.04 7.70
CA HIS A 72 -9.11 7.10 7.00
C HIS A 72 -9.05 5.71 7.64
N TYR A 73 -10.00 4.85 7.32
CA TYR A 73 -9.99 3.45 7.73
C TYR A 73 -10.14 2.57 6.50
N CYS A 74 -9.09 1.81 6.18
CA CYS A 74 -9.14 0.85 5.08
C CYS A 74 -10.15 -0.27 5.40
N SER A 75 -11.07 -0.52 4.46
CA SER A 75 -12.01 -1.64 4.59
C SER A 75 -11.40 -2.95 4.12
N VAL A 76 -11.81 -4.05 4.75
CA VAL A 76 -11.37 -5.40 4.36
C VAL A 76 -12.00 -5.77 3.01
N ALA A 77 -11.15 -6.19 2.06
CA ALA A 77 -11.55 -6.75 0.77
C ALA A 77 -11.09 -8.21 0.65
N LEU A 78 -12.04 -9.11 0.36
CA LEU A 78 -11.75 -10.53 0.11
C LEU A 78 -11.30 -10.79 -1.34
N GLU A 79 -11.57 -9.85 -2.24
CA GLU A 79 -11.23 -9.91 -3.65
C GLU A 79 -10.99 -8.49 -4.19
N ASN A 80 -10.36 -8.40 -5.35
CA ASN A 80 -10.15 -7.12 -6.01
C ASN A 80 -11.47 -6.45 -6.39
N ALA A 81 -11.55 -5.14 -6.15
CA ALA A 81 -12.67 -4.31 -6.55
C ALA A 81 -12.42 -3.69 -7.94
N PHE A 82 -13.50 -3.44 -8.67
CA PHE A 82 -13.46 -2.89 -10.01
C PHE A 82 -14.69 -1.99 -10.24
N SER A 83 -14.50 -0.87 -10.94
CA SER A 83 -15.59 -0.06 -11.49
C SER A 83 -15.33 0.23 -12.96
N ALA A 84 -16.29 -0.07 -13.83
CA ALA A 84 -16.18 0.21 -15.26
C ALA A 84 -16.10 1.73 -15.55
N GLU A 85 -16.66 2.56 -14.68
CA GLU A 85 -16.64 4.03 -14.78
C GLU A 85 -15.20 4.58 -14.76
N ASP A 86 -14.29 3.94 -14.01
CA ASP A 86 -12.89 4.37 -13.94
C ASP A 86 -12.19 4.27 -15.32
N TRP A 87 -12.76 3.53 -16.29
CA TRP A 87 -12.13 3.21 -17.57
C TRP A 87 -12.82 3.81 -18.79
N GLN A 88 -13.99 4.46 -18.64
CA GLN A 88 -14.80 4.91 -19.78
C GLN A 88 -14.06 5.90 -20.70
N ASP A 89 -13.27 6.79 -20.10
CA ASP A 89 -12.53 7.84 -20.80
C ASP A 89 -11.05 7.48 -21.03
N GLN A 90 -10.65 6.25 -20.72
CA GLN A 90 -9.25 5.83 -20.84
C GLN A 90 -8.96 5.31 -22.25
N LEU A 91 -7.87 5.82 -22.84
CA LEU A 91 -7.33 5.25 -24.06
C LEU A 91 -6.89 3.80 -23.80
N LYS A 92 -7.08 2.94 -24.80
CA LYS A 92 -6.61 1.56 -24.75
C LYS A 92 -5.10 1.53 -24.56
N PRO A 93 -4.58 0.91 -23.47
CA PRO A 93 -3.16 0.84 -23.22
C PRO A 93 -2.43 0.18 -24.39
N PRO A 94 -1.28 0.73 -24.80
CA PRO A 94 -0.38 0.03 -25.71
C PRO A 94 -0.08 -1.38 -25.19
N GLY A 95 -0.09 -2.37 -26.07
CA GLY A 95 0.16 -3.76 -25.69
C GLY A 95 -1.01 -4.49 -25.00
N PHE A 96 -2.19 -3.87 -24.81
CA PHE A 96 -3.35 -4.58 -24.24
C PHE A 96 -3.94 -5.59 -25.25
N ILE A 97 -3.73 -6.88 -24.94
CA ILE A 97 -4.26 -8.02 -25.68
C ILE A 97 -5.53 -8.50 -24.94
N GLY A 98 -6.67 -7.88 -25.20
CA GLY A 98 -7.95 -8.28 -24.62
C GLY A 98 -9.10 -8.06 -25.59
N LYS A 99 -10.21 -8.79 -25.38
CA LYS A 99 -11.36 -8.78 -26.30
C LYS A 99 -12.25 -7.54 -26.16
N VAL A 100 -12.27 -6.93 -24.97
CA VAL A 100 -13.20 -5.86 -24.61
C VAL A 100 -12.41 -4.66 -24.11
N TRP A 101 -12.66 -3.49 -24.73
CA TRP A 101 -12.16 -2.19 -24.26
C TRP A 101 -13.21 -1.10 -24.55
N PRO A 102 -13.56 -0.22 -23.60
CA PRO A 102 -13.18 -0.25 -22.18
C PRO A 102 -13.77 -1.49 -21.47
N PRO A 103 -13.15 -1.98 -20.37
CA PRO A 103 -13.61 -3.14 -19.63
C PRO A 103 -14.98 -2.90 -18.99
N LYS A 104 -15.84 -3.93 -18.98
CA LYS A 104 -17.17 -3.91 -18.35
C LYS A 104 -17.19 -4.70 -17.05
N VAL A 105 -16.36 -5.73 -16.97
CA VAL A 105 -16.16 -6.55 -15.77
C VAL A 105 -14.66 -6.69 -15.49
N ILE A 106 -14.30 -7.10 -14.27
CA ILE A 106 -12.90 -7.23 -13.87
C ILE A 106 -12.16 -8.29 -14.71
N GLU A 107 -12.87 -9.32 -15.17
CA GLU A 107 -12.35 -10.37 -16.05
C GLU A 107 -11.95 -9.84 -17.43
N ASP A 108 -12.50 -8.71 -17.90
CA ASP A 108 -12.05 -8.09 -19.14
C ASP A 108 -10.61 -7.56 -19.01
N LEU A 109 -10.15 -7.26 -17.78
CA LEU A 109 -8.80 -6.77 -17.49
C LEU A 109 -7.85 -7.89 -17.07
N ILE A 110 -8.22 -8.66 -16.05
CA ILE A 110 -7.34 -9.65 -15.39
C ILE A 110 -7.80 -11.09 -15.61
N GLY A 111 -8.84 -11.30 -16.41
CA GLY A 111 -9.28 -12.65 -16.77
C GLY A 111 -8.20 -13.37 -17.57
N ASN A 112 -8.24 -14.69 -17.55
CA ASN A 112 -7.27 -15.52 -18.27
C ASN A 112 -7.34 -15.26 -19.77
N VAL A 113 -6.19 -14.95 -20.36
CA VAL A 113 -6.10 -14.63 -21.78
C VAL A 113 -5.28 -15.66 -22.55
N ASP A 114 -4.49 -16.52 -21.89
CA ASP A 114 -3.70 -17.55 -22.56
C ASP A 114 -3.30 -18.71 -21.64
N LYS A 115 -3.30 -19.93 -22.18
CA LYS A 115 -2.76 -21.15 -21.53
C LYS A 115 -1.23 -21.16 -21.47
N THR A 116 -0.57 -20.09 -21.87
CA THR A 116 0.89 -19.96 -21.83
C THR A 116 1.40 -19.34 -20.53
N GLU A 117 0.49 -18.81 -19.70
CA GLU A 117 0.83 -18.31 -18.37
C GLU A 117 0.77 -19.45 -17.35
N ASP A 118 1.90 -19.67 -16.67
CA ASP A 118 2.00 -20.68 -15.61
C ASP A 118 0.96 -20.39 -14.51
N CYS A 119 0.12 -21.38 -14.20
CA CYS A 119 -0.67 -21.34 -12.97
C CYS A 119 0.26 -21.47 -11.75
N VAL A 120 -0.28 -21.21 -10.56
CA VAL A 120 0.38 -21.59 -9.31
C VAL A 120 0.80 -23.06 -9.41
N ARG A 121 2.11 -23.31 -9.45
CA ARG A 121 2.72 -24.66 -9.61
C ARG A 121 2.24 -25.66 -8.55
N GLU A 122 1.75 -25.17 -7.42
CA GLU A 122 1.13 -25.95 -6.35
C GLU A 122 -0.24 -25.34 -6.00
N CYS A 123 -1.30 -26.00 -6.44
CA CYS A 123 -2.66 -25.56 -6.14
C CYS A 123 -3.00 -25.90 -4.68
N TYR A 124 -2.90 -24.96 -3.73
CA TYR A 124 -3.08 -25.23 -2.29
C TYR A 124 -4.47 -25.79 -1.90
N VAL A 125 -5.45 -25.73 -2.79
CA VAL A 125 -6.77 -26.35 -2.57
C VAL A 125 -6.71 -27.86 -2.78
N CYS A 126 -6.06 -28.35 -3.84
CA CYS A 126 -6.08 -29.78 -4.20
C CYS A 126 -4.72 -30.45 -4.21
N ASN A 127 -3.63 -29.70 -4.06
CA ASN A 127 -2.23 -30.14 -4.12
C ASN A 127 -1.86 -30.97 -5.36
N GLU A 128 -2.70 -30.94 -6.40
CA GLU A 128 -2.57 -31.70 -7.64
C GLU A 128 -2.55 -30.71 -8.80
N VAL A 129 -1.36 -30.48 -9.36
CA VAL A 129 -1.20 -29.73 -10.60
C VAL A 129 -0.67 -30.70 -11.65
N GLU A 130 -1.58 -31.34 -12.39
CA GLU A 130 -1.22 -32.09 -13.58
C GLU A 130 -0.94 -31.10 -14.74
N ASP A 131 0.18 -31.30 -15.44
CA ASP A 131 0.56 -30.54 -16.65
C ASP A 131 0.57 -28.99 -16.51
N GLY A 132 0.81 -28.48 -15.30
CA GLY A 132 0.94 -27.04 -15.04
C GLY A 132 -0.38 -26.28 -14.86
N PHE A 133 -1.54 -26.96 -14.87
CA PHE A 133 -2.85 -26.33 -14.72
C PHE A 133 -3.73 -27.04 -13.67
N CYS A 134 -4.17 -26.29 -12.65
CA CYS A 134 -5.18 -26.75 -11.69
C CYS A 134 -6.59 -26.45 -12.19
N ARG A 135 -7.56 -27.37 -11.97
CA ARG A 135 -8.99 -27.11 -12.25
C ARG A 135 -9.73 -26.37 -11.13
N CYS A 136 -9.09 -26.14 -9.98
CA CYS A 136 -9.67 -25.32 -8.93
C CYS A 136 -9.80 -23.87 -9.43
N GLY A 137 -11.03 -23.36 -9.38
CA GLY A 137 -11.32 -21.98 -9.72
C GLY A 137 -10.85 -21.01 -8.64
N TYR A 138 -10.88 -19.71 -8.97
CA TYR A 138 -10.59 -18.64 -8.03
C TYR A 138 -11.52 -18.66 -6.83
N SER A 139 -12.77 -19.12 -6.99
CA SER A 139 -13.73 -19.27 -5.88
C SER A 139 -13.20 -20.17 -4.76
N SER A 140 -12.61 -21.32 -5.10
CA SER A 140 -12.04 -22.24 -4.11
C SER A 140 -10.84 -21.66 -3.38
N TRP A 141 -10.04 -20.86 -4.09
CA TRP A 141 -8.91 -20.14 -3.52
C TRP A 141 -9.34 -18.99 -2.61
N LYS A 142 -10.33 -18.21 -3.04
CA LYS A 142 -10.88 -17.08 -2.28
C LYS A 142 -11.41 -17.52 -0.92
N ASP A 143 -12.02 -18.69 -0.84
CA ASP A 143 -12.61 -19.19 0.41
C ASP A 143 -11.57 -19.67 1.43
N TYR A 144 -10.33 -19.96 1.00
CA TYR A 144 -9.26 -20.42 1.90
C TYR A 144 -8.69 -19.28 2.76
N TRP A 145 -8.45 -18.12 2.15
CA TRP A 145 -7.72 -17.02 2.77
C TRP A 145 -8.38 -16.40 4.02
N PRO A 146 -9.72 -16.20 4.08
CA PRO A 146 -10.42 -15.74 5.28
C PRO A 146 -10.19 -16.60 6.52
N GLU A 147 -9.79 -17.88 6.35
CA GLU A 147 -9.46 -18.76 7.47
C GLU A 147 -7.98 -18.72 7.88
N TYR A 148 -7.09 -18.48 6.93
CA TYR A 148 -5.65 -18.54 7.16
C TYR A 148 -5.16 -17.37 8.01
N TRP A 149 -5.50 -16.14 7.64
CA TRP A 149 -4.90 -14.97 8.29
C TRP A 149 -5.28 -14.83 9.78
N PRO A 150 -6.52 -15.10 10.26
CA PRO A 150 -6.84 -15.03 11.69
C PRO A 150 -6.11 -16.09 12.51
N THR A 151 -5.56 -17.13 11.87
CA THR A 151 -4.88 -18.24 12.53
C THR A 151 -3.36 -18.14 12.47
N HIS A 152 -2.80 -17.47 11.47
CA HIS A 152 -1.35 -17.44 11.19
C HIS A 152 -0.73 -16.06 11.26
N LEU A 153 -1.52 -14.98 11.22
CA LEU A 153 -1.01 -13.61 11.20
C LEU A 153 -1.52 -12.79 12.39
N LEU A 154 -0.76 -11.75 12.72
CA LEU A 154 -1.08 -10.70 13.69
C LEU A 154 -0.94 -9.35 12.99
N LEU A 155 -1.82 -8.41 13.29
CA LEU A 155 -1.71 -7.01 12.87
C LEU A 155 -1.39 -6.17 14.08
N GLN A 156 -0.20 -5.58 14.13
CA GLN A 156 0.33 -4.91 15.32
C GLN A 156 1.10 -3.65 14.94
N ARG A 157 1.42 -2.82 15.93
CA ARG A 157 2.37 -1.71 15.75
C ARG A 157 3.77 -2.23 15.44
N ALA A 158 4.39 -1.66 14.41
CA ALA A 158 5.76 -1.92 13.98
C ALA A 158 6.64 -0.68 14.25
N GLY A 159 6.62 -0.18 15.49
CA GLY A 159 7.39 1.00 15.88
C GLY A 159 7.11 2.23 14.99
N ALA A 160 8.19 2.85 14.51
CA ALA A 160 8.14 4.02 13.62
C ALA A 160 7.60 3.71 12.21
N CYS A 161 7.59 2.44 11.78
CA CYS A 161 7.03 2.02 10.49
C CYS A 161 5.49 2.03 10.48
N GLY A 162 4.84 2.22 11.63
CA GLY A 162 3.39 2.28 11.76
C GLY A 162 2.78 0.95 12.17
N TYR A 163 2.03 0.31 11.27
CA TYR A 163 1.45 -1.01 11.49
C TYR A 163 2.16 -2.03 10.62
N GLY A 164 2.37 -3.23 11.15
CA GLY A 164 3.04 -4.35 10.51
C GLY A 164 2.22 -5.64 10.59
N VAL A 165 2.54 -6.59 9.73
CA VAL A 165 1.99 -7.95 9.78
C VAL A 165 3.05 -8.88 10.36
N PHE A 166 2.70 -9.62 11.41
CA PHE A 166 3.62 -10.52 12.11
C PHE A 166 3.12 -11.96 12.07
N ALA A 167 4.05 -12.90 12.07
CA ALA A 167 3.73 -14.33 12.08
C ALA A 167 3.23 -14.79 13.46
N ARG A 168 1.99 -15.25 13.54
CA ARG A 168 1.38 -15.87 14.75
C ARG A 168 1.81 -17.32 14.95
N LYS A 169 2.24 -17.95 13.86
CA LYS A 169 2.74 -19.33 13.74
C LYS A 169 3.90 -19.32 12.75
N VAL A 170 4.72 -20.36 12.77
CA VAL A 170 5.74 -20.54 11.74
C VAL A 170 5.07 -20.57 10.37
N ILE A 171 5.58 -19.76 9.43
CA ILE A 171 5.22 -19.79 8.02
C ILE A 171 6.41 -20.40 7.30
N GLN A 172 6.18 -21.52 6.61
CA GLN A 172 7.26 -22.24 5.94
C GLN A 172 7.65 -21.52 4.64
N ASP A 173 8.89 -21.73 4.20
CA ASP A 173 9.34 -21.32 2.87
C ASP A 173 8.34 -21.73 1.78
N SER A 174 8.23 -20.87 0.77
CA SER A 174 7.31 -21.03 -0.37
C SER A 174 5.82 -21.08 0.00
N THR A 175 5.44 -20.81 1.25
CA THR A 175 4.02 -20.69 1.62
C THR A 175 3.43 -19.43 0.98
N VAL A 176 2.39 -19.61 0.15
CA VAL A 176 1.54 -18.48 -0.23
C VAL A 176 0.78 -18.03 1.01
N VAL A 177 1.11 -16.82 1.45
CA VAL A 177 0.43 -16.16 2.55
C VAL A 177 -0.98 -15.88 2.08
N GLY A 178 -1.20 -14.91 1.18
CA GLY A 178 -2.53 -14.68 0.60
C GLY A 178 -2.54 -13.65 -0.53
N GLU A 179 -3.73 -13.32 -1.04
CA GLU A 179 -3.90 -12.32 -2.10
C GLU A 179 -3.74 -10.89 -1.54
N TYR A 180 -2.88 -10.11 -2.19
CA TYR A 180 -2.79 -8.67 -1.98
C TYR A 180 -3.96 -8.05 -2.74
N THR A 181 -5.05 -7.70 -2.05
CA THR A 181 -6.27 -7.21 -2.70
C THR A 181 -6.37 -5.68 -2.66
N GLY A 182 -7.05 -5.11 -3.63
CA GLY A 182 -7.27 -3.67 -3.76
C GLY A 182 -8.28 -3.32 -4.85
N ARG A 183 -8.41 -2.04 -5.19
CA ARG A 183 -9.18 -1.59 -6.35
C ARG A 183 -8.28 -1.58 -7.59
N ILE A 184 -8.72 -2.21 -8.67
CA ILE A 184 -8.02 -2.13 -9.95
C ILE A 184 -8.49 -0.88 -10.69
N ILE A 185 -7.55 0.04 -10.93
CA ILE A 185 -7.80 1.34 -11.54
C ILE A 185 -6.79 1.59 -12.67
N PRO A 186 -7.05 2.57 -13.54
CA PRO A 186 -6.06 3.02 -14.51
C PRO A 186 -4.75 3.40 -13.84
N VAL A 187 -3.67 3.33 -14.61
CA VAL A 187 -2.34 3.65 -14.14
C VAL A 187 -2.31 5.04 -13.51
N LYS A 188 -1.95 5.12 -12.22
CA LYS A 188 -1.65 6.40 -11.59
C LYS A 188 -0.35 6.96 -12.16
N THR A 189 -0.41 8.21 -12.63
CA THR A 189 0.71 8.93 -13.23
C THR A 189 1.51 9.75 -12.22
N ASN A 190 0.94 10.06 -11.05
CA ASN A 190 1.51 11.03 -10.10
C ASN A 190 1.91 10.39 -8.75
N GLY A 191 3.14 9.88 -8.66
CA GLY A 191 3.71 9.26 -7.46
C GLY A 191 4.02 10.19 -6.27
N ALA A 192 3.73 11.50 -6.38
CA ALA A 192 4.19 12.51 -5.43
C ALA A 192 3.33 12.65 -4.16
N SER A 193 2.03 12.31 -4.21
CA SER A 193 1.09 12.60 -3.11
C SER A 193 1.26 11.69 -1.89
N GLY A 194 1.93 10.55 -2.02
CA GLY A 194 2.03 9.53 -0.96
C GLY A 194 0.80 8.65 -0.82
N GLU A 195 -0.26 8.94 -1.58
CA GLU A 195 -1.44 8.08 -1.72
C GLU A 195 -1.15 6.83 -2.54
N ASP A 196 0.04 6.76 -3.15
CA ASP A 196 0.53 5.62 -3.91
C ASP A 196 1.31 4.61 -3.07
N ALA A 197 1.50 4.90 -1.77
CA ALA A 197 2.21 4.01 -0.84
C ALA A 197 1.57 2.61 -0.73
N TYR A 198 0.28 2.48 -1.02
CA TYR A 198 -0.44 1.21 -0.98
C TYR A 198 -0.77 0.64 -2.36
N SER A 199 -0.05 1.12 -3.39
CA SER A 199 -0.32 0.76 -4.77
C SER A 199 0.77 -0.12 -5.36
N THR A 200 0.38 -1.10 -6.17
CA THR A 200 1.29 -1.92 -6.97
C THR A 200 0.80 -2.04 -8.40
N ARG A 201 1.67 -2.48 -9.32
CA ARG A 201 1.28 -2.73 -10.71
C ARG A 201 0.80 -4.16 -10.86
N ILE A 202 -0.27 -4.33 -11.63
CA ILE A 202 -0.80 -5.63 -12.04
C ILE A 202 -0.88 -5.68 -13.57
N SER A 203 -0.46 -6.78 -14.17
CA SER A 203 -0.61 -6.96 -15.63
C SER A 203 -2.08 -7.11 -16.01
N ILE A 204 -2.46 -6.51 -17.13
CA ILE A 204 -3.80 -6.59 -17.72
C ILE A 204 -3.73 -7.06 -19.17
N GLY A 205 -4.80 -7.71 -19.63
CA GLY A 205 -4.81 -8.41 -20.90
C GLY A 205 -3.87 -9.61 -20.87
N GLY A 206 -3.64 -10.19 -22.05
CA GLY A 206 -2.84 -11.40 -22.19
C GLY A 206 -1.34 -11.15 -22.16
N CYS A 207 -0.60 -12.23 -21.89
CA CYS A 207 0.84 -12.25 -21.97
C CYS A 207 1.32 -11.79 -23.35
N ASN A 208 2.09 -10.71 -23.37
CA ASN A 208 2.75 -10.27 -24.59
C ASN A 208 4.08 -11.02 -24.77
N THR A 209 4.05 -12.12 -25.53
CA THR A 209 5.24 -12.95 -25.82
C THR A 209 6.21 -12.32 -26.83
N LYS A 210 5.86 -11.18 -27.43
CA LYS A 210 6.62 -10.53 -28.52
C LYS A 210 7.59 -9.43 -28.04
N GLN A 211 7.89 -9.35 -26.74
CA GLN A 211 8.76 -8.34 -26.11
C GLN A 211 8.26 -6.88 -26.22
N GLU A 212 7.02 -6.64 -26.64
CA GLU A 212 6.37 -5.35 -26.38
C GLU A 212 6.05 -5.22 -24.88
N SER A 213 5.99 -3.99 -24.36
CA SER A 213 5.67 -3.74 -22.94
C SER A 213 4.31 -4.33 -22.56
N GLN A 214 4.29 -5.25 -21.58
CA GLN A 214 3.05 -5.78 -20.99
C GLN A 214 2.17 -4.63 -20.49
N ALA A 215 0.90 -4.61 -20.90
CA ALA A 215 -0.04 -3.61 -20.39
C ALA A 215 -0.27 -3.81 -18.89
N THR A 216 -0.31 -2.72 -18.13
CA THR A 216 -0.50 -2.75 -16.67
C THR A 216 -1.63 -1.82 -16.21
N ALA A 217 -2.18 -2.14 -15.06
CA ALA A 217 -3.08 -1.29 -14.27
C ALA A 217 -2.46 -1.04 -12.89
N THR A 218 -3.06 -0.14 -12.11
CA THR A 218 -2.72 0.05 -10.70
C THR A 218 -3.69 -0.76 -9.83
N LEU A 219 -3.15 -1.58 -8.93
CA LEU A 219 -3.86 -2.20 -7.84
C LEU A 219 -3.69 -1.34 -6.58
N ASP A 220 -4.74 -0.62 -6.21
CA ASP A 220 -4.73 0.36 -5.12
C ASP A 220 -5.39 -0.21 -3.85
N ALA A 221 -4.59 -0.44 -2.81
CA ALA A 221 -5.06 -0.92 -1.51
C ALA A 221 -5.25 0.19 -0.47
N LEU A 222 -5.29 1.48 -0.86
CA LEU A 222 -5.41 2.60 0.08
C LEU A 222 -6.72 2.53 0.90
N HIS A 223 -7.87 2.45 0.21
CA HIS A 223 -9.19 2.51 0.86
C HIS A 223 -9.82 1.16 1.15
N THR A 224 -9.46 0.14 0.38
CA THR A 224 -9.99 -1.22 0.54
C THR A 224 -8.92 -2.22 0.12
N GLY A 225 -8.74 -3.30 0.90
CA GLY A 225 -7.71 -4.29 0.60
C GLY A 225 -7.64 -5.42 1.63
N SER A 226 -6.66 -6.30 1.49
CA SER A 226 -6.42 -7.38 2.47
C SER A 226 -5.50 -6.89 3.59
N ILE A 227 -5.33 -7.71 4.64
CA ILE A 227 -4.37 -7.43 5.72
C ILE A 227 -2.94 -7.24 5.21
N LEU A 228 -2.63 -7.77 4.02
CA LEU A 228 -1.28 -7.74 3.43
C LEU A 228 -0.85 -6.33 2.99
N ARG A 229 -1.78 -5.37 2.94
CA ARG A 229 -1.45 -3.95 2.74
C ARG A 229 -0.58 -3.33 3.86
N PHE A 230 -0.49 -4.00 5.02
CA PHE A 230 0.28 -3.56 6.19
C PHE A 230 1.65 -4.24 6.28
N ILE A 231 2.05 -5.02 5.27
CA ILE A 231 3.40 -5.59 5.20
C ILE A 231 4.36 -4.44 4.91
N ASN A 232 5.37 -4.26 5.74
CA ASN A 232 6.37 -3.20 5.59
C ASN A 232 7.51 -3.59 4.65
N HIS A 233 8.31 -2.59 4.26
CA HIS A 233 9.53 -2.80 3.51
C HIS A 233 10.66 -3.42 4.36
N SER A 234 11.43 -4.34 3.78
CA SER A 234 12.80 -4.63 4.20
C SER A 234 13.74 -4.76 3.00
N CYS A 235 14.97 -4.25 3.13
CA CYS A 235 16.04 -4.49 2.16
C CYS A 235 16.55 -5.94 2.17
N ASN A 236 16.28 -6.69 3.24
CA ASN A 236 16.47 -8.14 3.32
C ASN A 236 15.14 -8.80 3.71
N PRO A 237 14.19 -8.91 2.76
CA PRO A 237 12.83 -9.34 3.06
C PRO A 237 12.73 -10.85 3.33
N ASN A 238 11.60 -11.27 3.88
CA ASN A 238 11.28 -12.69 4.07
C ASN A 238 10.06 -13.16 3.28
N ALA A 239 9.42 -12.26 2.54
CA ALA A 239 8.40 -12.55 1.55
C ALA A 239 8.58 -11.70 0.29
N ARG A 240 7.79 -11.98 -0.74
CA ARG A 240 7.70 -11.16 -1.95
C ARG A 240 6.29 -11.15 -2.53
N LEU A 241 5.98 -10.11 -3.30
CA LEU A 241 4.82 -10.12 -4.18
C LEU A 241 5.12 -11.00 -5.40
N HIS A 242 4.15 -11.80 -5.80
CA HIS A 242 4.19 -12.56 -7.03
C HIS A 242 2.85 -12.47 -7.75
N GLU A 243 2.90 -12.09 -9.02
CA GLU A 243 1.75 -12.09 -9.91
C GLU A 243 1.62 -13.43 -10.64
N PHE A 244 0.48 -14.10 -10.49
CA PHE A 244 0.24 -15.40 -11.11
C PHE A 244 -1.21 -15.55 -11.56
N GLN A 245 -1.41 -16.56 -12.39
CA GLN A 245 -2.72 -17.01 -12.81
C GLN A 245 -3.32 -17.99 -11.78
N CYS A 246 -4.49 -17.64 -11.22
CA CYS A 246 -5.25 -18.52 -10.33
C CYS A 246 -6.20 -19.40 -11.14
N GLY A 247 -5.87 -20.69 -11.24
CA GLY A 247 -6.58 -21.63 -12.12
C GLY A 247 -6.57 -21.12 -13.56
N MET A 248 -7.63 -21.41 -14.33
CA MET A 248 -7.78 -20.83 -15.67
C MET A 248 -8.65 -19.57 -15.72
N GLU A 249 -8.83 -18.87 -14.60
CA GLU A 249 -9.87 -17.85 -14.47
C GLU A 249 -9.36 -16.41 -14.47
N ARG A 250 -8.48 -16.07 -13.52
CA ARG A 250 -7.96 -14.69 -13.37
C ARG A 250 -6.56 -14.63 -12.78
N ARG A 251 -5.85 -13.57 -13.13
CA ARG A 251 -4.58 -13.15 -12.55
C ARG A 251 -4.80 -12.53 -11.17
N VAL A 252 -3.87 -12.80 -10.25
CA VAL A 252 -3.86 -12.28 -8.89
C VAL A 252 -2.45 -11.93 -8.47
N ILE A 253 -2.29 -10.98 -7.55
CA ILE A 253 -1.02 -10.74 -6.86
C ILE A 253 -1.13 -11.34 -5.48
N TYR A 254 -0.20 -12.22 -5.13
CA TYR A 254 -0.13 -12.79 -3.79
C TYR A 254 1.22 -12.54 -3.12
N VAL A 255 1.22 -12.63 -1.81
CA VAL A 255 2.43 -12.62 -0.99
C VAL A 255 2.86 -14.06 -0.75
N VAL A 256 4.12 -14.36 -1.03
CA VAL A 256 4.72 -15.68 -0.80
C VAL A 256 5.98 -15.56 0.05
N ALA A 257 6.11 -16.44 1.03
CA ALA A 257 7.33 -16.57 1.84
C ALA A 257 8.49 -17.05 0.97
N ILE A 258 9.69 -16.49 1.17
CA ILE A 258 10.92 -16.88 0.45
C ILE A 258 11.95 -17.57 1.35
N ARG A 259 11.58 -17.76 2.61
CA ARG A 259 12.25 -18.58 3.62
C ARG A 259 11.26 -18.87 4.75
N ASP A 260 11.64 -19.73 5.67
CA ASP A 260 10.89 -19.90 6.92
C ASP A 260 10.84 -18.58 7.70
N ILE A 261 9.65 -18.24 8.19
CA ILE A 261 9.37 -17.06 9.02
C ILE A 261 8.92 -17.56 10.39
N THR A 262 9.63 -17.12 11.42
CA THR A 262 9.46 -17.60 12.80
C THR A 262 8.32 -16.88 13.52
N ILE A 263 7.87 -17.42 14.65
CA ILE A 263 6.78 -16.81 15.43
C ILE A 263 7.21 -15.42 15.92
N ASN A 264 6.33 -14.44 15.79
CA ASN A 264 6.49 -13.01 16.08
C ASN A 264 7.47 -12.27 15.15
N GLU A 265 7.97 -12.92 14.11
CA GLU A 265 8.76 -12.24 13.09
C GLU A 265 7.84 -11.41 12.17
N GLU A 266 8.27 -10.20 11.81
CA GLU A 266 7.55 -9.34 10.89
C GLU A 266 7.65 -9.88 9.46
N LEU A 267 6.51 -9.97 8.79
CA LEU A 267 6.42 -10.27 7.36
C LEU A 267 6.78 -9.00 6.59
N THR A 268 7.82 -9.06 5.75
CA THR A 268 8.35 -7.91 5.02
C THR A 268 8.61 -8.26 3.55
N ILE A 269 8.50 -7.26 2.68
CA ILE A 269 8.78 -7.39 1.23
C ILE A 269 9.75 -6.31 0.76
N ASP A 270 10.36 -6.54 -0.41
CA ASP A 270 11.08 -5.46 -1.10
C ASP A 270 10.10 -4.61 -1.91
N TYR A 271 9.95 -3.32 -1.59
CA TYR A 271 9.13 -2.37 -2.35
C TYR A 271 9.77 -1.93 -3.67
N GLY A 272 11.03 -2.29 -3.88
CA GLY A 272 11.80 -1.97 -5.07
C GLY A 272 12.50 -0.61 -5.00
N PRO A 273 13.33 -0.31 -6.02
CA PRO A 273 14.25 0.82 -5.99
C PRO A 273 13.56 2.19 -5.97
N LYS A 274 12.35 2.29 -6.52
CA LYS A 274 11.57 3.54 -6.54
C LYS A 274 11.16 4.01 -5.14
N TRP A 275 11.22 3.13 -4.14
CA TRP A 275 10.87 3.47 -2.76
C TRP A 275 12.09 3.99 -1.95
N LEU A 276 13.31 3.82 -2.46
CA LEU A 276 14.57 4.17 -1.78
C LEU A 276 14.86 5.68 -1.70
N HIS A 277 13.89 6.55 -1.97
CA HIS A 277 14.07 8.01 -1.93
C HIS A 277 13.94 8.61 -0.51
N SER A 278 13.68 7.79 0.51
CA SER A 278 13.57 8.19 1.92
C SER A 278 14.28 7.22 2.85
N ASP A 279 14.60 7.68 4.07
CA ASP A 279 15.20 6.88 5.13
C ASP A 279 14.45 5.55 5.33
N CYS A 280 15.20 4.45 5.25
CA CYS A 280 14.67 3.10 5.42
C CYS A 280 14.88 2.61 6.85
N LEU A 281 13.79 2.37 7.57
CA LEU A 281 13.78 1.92 8.96
C LEU A 281 13.78 0.38 9.10
N CYS A 282 14.19 -0.36 8.07
CA CYS A 282 14.09 -1.82 8.07
C CYS A 282 15.08 -2.54 9.01
N GLY A 283 16.12 -1.84 9.48
CA GLY A 283 17.13 -2.40 10.40
C GLY A 283 18.00 -3.52 9.82
N SER A 284 17.91 -3.83 8.52
CA SER A 284 18.77 -4.82 7.87
C SER A 284 20.23 -4.37 7.85
N ALA A 285 21.17 -5.30 8.06
CA ALA A 285 22.60 -5.04 7.95
C ALA A 285 23.01 -4.52 6.57
N ASP A 286 22.34 -5.02 5.51
CA ASP A 286 22.56 -4.61 4.12
C ASP A 286 21.49 -3.61 3.66
N CYS A 287 21.06 -2.70 4.54
CA CYS A 287 20.07 -1.67 4.20
C CYS A 287 20.59 -0.76 3.08
N ARG A 288 19.76 -0.56 2.04
CA ARG A 288 20.13 0.25 0.86
C ARG A 288 20.08 1.75 1.11
N ASN A 289 19.30 2.20 2.10
CA ASN A 289 19.20 3.63 2.46
C ASN A 289 18.94 3.81 3.96
N PRO A 290 19.91 3.48 4.84
CA PRO A 290 19.73 3.63 6.29
C PRO A 290 19.64 5.11 6.69
N PRO A 291 18.95 5.46 7.79
CA PRO A 291 18.87 6.84 8.26
C PRO A 291 20.27 7.37 8.60
N THR A 292 20.57 8.60 8.21
CA THR A 292 21.89 9.24 8.40
C THR A 292 22.06 9.94 9.76
N GLY A 293 21.07 9.84 10.66
CA GLY A 293 21.05 10.47 11.99
C GLY A 293 21.15 9.47 13.15
N PRO A 294 21.42 9.94 14.39
CA PRO A 294 21.51 9.07 15.57
C PRO A 294 20.20 8.29 15.76
N GLU A 295 20.33 6.96 15.82
CA GLU A 295 19.30 5.92 15.94
C GLU A 295 17.87 6.41 16.23
N VAL A 296 17.10 6.66 15.17
CA VAL A 296 15.64 6.90 15.25
C VAL A 296 14.86 5.59 15.49
N LEU A 297 15.56 4.44 15.56
CA LEU A 297 14.98 3.11 15.68
C LEU A 297 14.26 2.87 17.00
N ASP A 298 14.55 3.66 18.05
CA ASP A 298 14.00 3.48 19.41
C ASP A 298 13.15 4.65 19.93
N LEU A 299 12.75 5.62 19.09
CA LEU A 299 11.88 6.70 19.57
C LEU A 299 10.43 6.20 19.74
N PRO A 300 9.86 6.19 20.97
CA PRO A 300 8.45 5.90 21.14
C PRO A 300 7.64 6.99 20.45
N MET A 301 6.80 6.60 19.48
CA MET A 301 5.78 7.51 18.96
C MET A 301 4.85 7.91 20.10
N ARG A 302 4.68 9.22 20.31
CA ARG A 302 3.63 9.78 21.16
C ARG A 302 2.28 9.19 20.76
N ASP A 303 1.55 8.69 21.75
CA ASP A 303 0.20 8.18 21.56
C ASP A 303 -0.72 9.35 21.17
N LEU A 304 -1.07 9.45 19.89
CA LEU A 304 -2.06 10.42 19.40
C LEU A 304 -3.50 10.03 19.77
N SER A 305 -3.70 9.12 20.72
CA SER A 305 -5.01 8.85 21.32
C SER A 305 -5.41 9.89 22.39
N GLU A 306 -4.46 10.68 22.88
CA GLU A 306 -4.67 11.70 23.91
C GLU A 306 -4.16 13.07 23.44
N ASP A 307 -4.98 13.84 22.72
CA ASP A 307 -4.87 15.32 22.71
C ASP A 307 -6.21 15.91 22.23
N GLU A 308 -7.23 15.77 23.08
CA GLU A 308 -8.22 16.83 23.28
C GLU A 308 -7.84 17.55 24.58
N THR A 309 -6.95 18.54 24.53
CA THR A 309 -7.03 19.76 25.36
C THR A 309 -6.04 20.81 24.85
N THR A 310 -6.57 22.01 24.68
CA THR A 310 -5.88 23.29 24.46
C THR A 310 -4.66 23.50 25.36
N ASP A 311 -3.55 24.02 24.81
CA ASP A 311 -2.94 25.27 25.26
C ASP A 311 -1.80 25.73 24.34
N VAL A 312 -1.84 27.03 24.03
CA VAL A 312 -0.85 27.79 23.27
C VAL A 312 0.37 28.03 24.17
N TYR A 313 1.55 27.60 23.75
CA TYR A 313 2.80 28.08 24.32
C TYR A 313 3.76 28.56 23.23
N GLU A 314 3.99 29.86 23.31
CA GLU A 314 4.92 30.73 22.59
C GLU A 314 6.37 30.30 22.88
N TYR A 315 7.20 30.12 21.85
CA TYR A 315 8.63 29.85 22.03
C TYR A 315 9.41 31.13 21.75
N GLU A 316 9.99 31.71 22.80
CA GLU A 316 10.92 32.83 22.73
C GLU A 316 12.11 32.48 21.83
N SER A 317 12.39 33.36 20.88
CA SER A 317 13.56 33.30 20.00
C SER A 317 14.84 33.58 20.80
N LEU A 318 15.80 32.65 20.73
CA LEU A 318 17.17 32.92 21.10
C LEU A 318 17.79 33.84 20.03
N VAL A 319 17.98 35.09 20.44
CA VAL A 319 18.76 36.14 19.79
C VAL A 319 20.17 35.66 19.38
N LEU A 320 20.49 35.80 18.10
CA LEU A 320 21.87 35.96 17.63
C LEU A 320 22.01 37.36 17.05
N ASP A 321 22.86 38.14 17.71
CA ASP A 321 23.34 39.45 17.30
C ASP A 321 23.96 39.39 15.90
N VAL A 322 23.44 40.20 14.98
CA VAL A 322 24.25 40.79 13.92
C VAL A 322 23.93 42.28 13.84
N SER A 323 24.87 43.05 14.33
CA SER A 323 24.96 44.49 14.18
C SER A 323 25.26 44.87 12.72
N ASP A 324 24.48 45.82 12.21
CA ASP A 324 24.95 47.14 11.72
C ASP A 324 24.50 47.54 10.31
N SER A 325 23.81 48.69 10.27
CA SER A 325 23.66 49.68 9.19
C SER A 325 23.02 49.24 7.85
N SER A 326 22.04 49.91 7.25
CA SER A 326 21.63 51.31 7.33
C SER A 326 20.20 51.46 6.77
N GLU A 327 19.52 52.46 7.32
CA GLU A 327 18.22 53.01 6.94
C GLU A 327 18.19 53.48 5.46
N ASP A 328 17.05 53.33 4.76
CA ASP A 328 16.30 54.49 4.24
C ASP A 328 15.01 54.09 3.45
N ASP A 329 13.96 54.85 3.76
CA ASP A 329 12.85 55.31 2.92
C ASP A 329 11.63 54.45 2.53
N VAL A 330 10.64 54.55 3.44
CA VAL A 330 9.22 54.90 3.25
C VAL A 330 8.78 55.39 1.84
N LYS A 331 7.77 54.73 1.24
CA LYS A 331 6.39 55.27 1.01
C LYS A 331 5.57 54.41 0.04
N ALA A 332 4.37 54.04 0.52
CA ALA A 332 3.24 53.65 -0.29
C ALA A 332 2.69 54.83 -1.10
N VAL A 333 2.34 54.61 -2.38
CA VAL A 333 1.22 55.30 -3.05
C VAL A 333 0.51 54.32 -3.98
N THR A 334 -0.80 54.47 -3.94
CA THR A 334 -1.93 53.79 -4.54
C THR A 334 -2.07 53.92 -6.05
N ASP A 335 -2.79 52.93 -6.60
CA ASP A 335 -3.85 52.99 -7.60
C ASP A 335 -3.59 53.32 -9.09
N ASN A 336 -4.25 52.46 -9.87
CA ASN A 336 -5.05 52.71 -11.06
C ASN A 336 -4.46 52.49 -12.46
N SER A 337 -4.94 51.36 -13.03
CA SER A 337 -5.83 51.28 -14.20
C SER A 337 -5.27 51.42 -15.62
N ALA A 338 -5.65 50.39 -16.39
CA ALA A 338 -6.20 50.44 -17.75
C ALA A 338 -5.24 50.45 -18.95
N ASP A 339 -5.34 49.33 -19.69
CA ASP A 339 -5.73 49.27 -21.11
C ASP A 339 -4.68 49.47 -22.24
N VAL A 340 -4.64 48.40 -23.07
CA VAL A 340 -4.82 48.40 -24.55
C VAL A 340 -3.58 48.25 -25.47
N ASP A 341 -3.65 47.16 -26.26
CA ASP A 341 -3.19 46.90 -27.65
C ASP A 341 -1.68 47.03 -27.99
N SER A 342 -1.08 46.35 -28.97
CA SER A 342 -1.44 45.35 -29.99
C SER A 342 -0.13 44.85 -30.65
N ASP A 343 -0.25 43.87 -31.55
CA ASP A 343 0.62 43.62 -32.74
C ASP A 343 1.97 42.90 -32.52
N THR A 344 2.04 41.58 -32.83
CA THR A 344 2.35 40.93 -34.13
C THR A 344 3.81 41.03 -34.57
N ASP A 345 4.42 39.86 -34.86
CA ASP A 345 5.36 39.52 -35.95
C ASP A 345 6.02 38.17 -35.59
N VAL A 346 5.58 37.00 -36.07
CA VAL A 346 5.74 36.40 -37.42
C VAL A 346 7.15 36.56 -38.00
N TRP A 347 7.99 35.54 -37.82
CA TRP A 347 8.99 35.13 -38.83
C TRP A 347 9.08 33.60 -38.90
N ASP A 348 8.61 33.09 -40.03
CA ASP A 348 8.78 31.73 -40.54
C ASP A 348 9.92 31.78 -41.58
N MET A 349 10.91 30.89 -41.46
CA MET A 349 11.72 30.39 -42.60
C MET A 349 12.41 29.08 -42.19
N GLY A 350 11.93 27.97 -42.75
CA GLY A 350 12.60 26.67 -42.71
C GLY A 350 13.78 26.55 -43.67
N TYR A 351 14.65 25.55 -43.46
CA TYR A 351 14.89 24.41 -44.37
C TYR A 351 16.14 23.58 -43.95
N ARG A 352 16.03 22.27 -44.22
CA ARG A 352 17.08 21.25 -44.46
C ARG A 352 17.69 20.47 -43.29
N SER A 353 17.20 19.23 -43.20
CA SER A 353 17.91 17.92 -43.14
C SER A 353 19.41 17.91 -42.82
N SER A 354 19.81 17.08 -41.86
CA SER A 354 20.70 15.88 -41.97
C SER A 354 21.14 15.45 -40.56
N ASP A 355 20.86 14.20 -40.16
CA ASP A 355 21.60 13.50 -39.09
C ASP A 355 23.05 13.23 -39.58
N PRO A 356 24.09 13.14 -38.71
CA PRO A 356 24.30 11.94 -37.90
C PRO A 356 24.87 12.14 -36.47
N GLU A 357 24.56 11.15 -35.62
CA GLU A 357 25.33 10.57 -34.49
C GLU A 357 26.44 11.40 -33.83
N TYR A 358 26.36 11.62 -32.50
CA TYR A 358 27.52 11.57 -31.60
C TYR A 358 27.11 11.35 -30.13
N GLU A 359 27.95 10.59 -29.42
CA GLU A 359 27.86 10.11 -28.05
C GLU A 359 28.14 11.17 -26.97
N ASP A 360 27.49 10.98 -25.81
CA ASP A 360 28.00 11.06 -24.41
C ASP A 360 28.39 12.42 -23.75
N GLN A 361 28.01 12.47 -22.45
CA GLN A 361 28.52 13.24 -21.29
C GLN A 361 27.96 14.62 -20.91
N SER A 362 27.44 14.62 -19.66
CA SER A 362 27.38 15.71 -18.66
C SER A 362 26.49 16.90 -19.02
N GLU A 363 25.75 17.54 -18.11
CA GLU A 363 26.16 18.05 -16.81
C GLU A 363 25.01 18.14 -15.79
N TYR A 364 25.43 18.11 -14.53
CA TYR A 364 24.73 18.55 -13.34
C TYR A 364 24.22 19.99 -13.48
N GLU A 365 22.93 20.22 -13.20
CA GLU A 365 22.44 21.54 -12.78
C GLU A 365 21.84 21.44 -11.37
N GLU A 366 22.52 22.12 -10.45
CA GLU A 366 22.06 22.43 -9.10
C GLU A 366 20.90 23.42 -9.18
N HIS A 367 19.74 23.03 -8.64
CA HIS A 367 18.76 24.00 -8.17
C HIS A 367 18.46 23.72 -6.70
N SER A 368 19.05 24.58 -5.87
CA SER A 368 18.70 24.79 -4.47
C SER A 368 17.36 25.50 -4.39
N GLU A 369 16.34 24.84 -3.86
CA GLU A 369 15.19 25.50 -3.25
C GLU A 369 14.87 24.80 -1.93
N ASP A 370 14.97 25.59 -0.86
CA ASP A 370 14.62 25.25 0.51
C ASP A 370 13.13 24.89 0.61
N GLU A 371 12.82 23.60 0.73
CA GLU A 371 11.49 23.14 1.15
C GLU A 371 11.58 22.58 2.57
N GLU A 372 11.09 23.40 3.48
CA GLU A 372 10.83 23.17 4.90
C GLU A 372 10.41 21.72 5.18
N HIS A 373 11.23 21.01 5.96
CA HIS A 373 11.03 19.63 6.42
C HIS A 373 9.75 19.48 7.26
N LYS A 374 8.59 19.39 6.62
CA LYS A 374 7.42 18.72 7.20
C LYS A 374 7.65 17.22 7.06
N GLN A 375 8.14 16.62 8.15
CA GLN A 375 8.36 15.19 8.34
C GLN A 375 7.04 14.42 8.09
N LYS A 376 6.75 14.13 6.81
CA LYS A 376 5.64 13.28 6.39
C LYS A 376 5.96 11.86 6.84
N ARG A 377 5.51 11.51 8.05
CA ARG A 377 5.52 10.14 8.59
C ARG A 377 4.63 9.27 7.71
N ARG A 378 5.22 8.72 6.66
CA ARG A 378 4.64 7.67 5.83
C ARG A 378 4.93 6.34 6.53
N THR A 379 4.01 5.38 6.42
CA THR A 379 4.35 3.98 6.65
C THR A 379 5.59 3.65 5.81
N CYS A 380 6.57 2.97 6.40
CA CYS A 380 7.71 2.48 5.65
C CYS A 380 7.31 1.45 4.59
#